data_AF-D6PQM0-F1
#
_entry.id   AF-D6PQM0-F1
#
_cell.length_a   1.000
_cell.length_b   1.000
_cell.length_c   1.000
_cell.angle_alpha   90.00
_cell.angle_beta   90.00
_cell.angle_gamma   90.00
#
_symmetry.space_group_name_H-M   'P 1'
#
loop_
_entity.id
_entity.type
_entity.pdbx_description
1 polymer ?
#
loop_
_entity_poly.entity_id
_entity_poly.type
_entity_poly.pdbx_seq_one_letter_code
_entity_poly.pdbx_strand_id
1 'polypeptide(L)'
;YPCMEERREILGSRLALSIRFPFMTCRKLKKVLTCSDFEHEIASKLVLEALFFKAEAPHRQRSLAAEESASLNRRLIERAYKYRPVKVVEFELPRPQCVVYLDLKREECAGLFPSGRVYSQAFHLGGQGFFLSAHCNMDQQSSFHCFGLFLGMQEKGSVSFGVDYEFSARSKPA
;
A
#
# COMPACT_ATOMS: atom_id res chain seq x y z
N TYR A 1 -19.98 13.72 -17.33
CA TYR A 1 -19.32 14.93 -17.83
C TYR A 1 -18.89 14.73 -19.27
N PRO A 2 -19.78 15.02 -20.23
CA PRO A 2 -19.47 14.90 -21.65
C PRO A 2 -18.53 16.02 -22.15
N CYS A 3 -18.51 17.17 -21.48
CA CYS A 3 -17.63 18.29 -21.82
C CYS A 3 -16.19 18.04 -21.33
N MET A 4 -15.22 18.11 -22.24
CA MET A 4 -13.80 17.92 -21.93
C MET A 4 -13.22 19.08 -21.10
N GLU A 5 -13.68 20.31 -21.34
CA GLU A 5 -13.22 21.51 -20.62
C GLU A 5 -13.66 21.46 -19.15
N GLU A 6 -14.93 21.14 -18.89
CA GLU A 6 -15.40 20.92 -17.51
C GLU A 6 -14.63 19.81 -16.79
N ARG A 7 -14.32 18.70 -17.49
CA ARG A 7 -13.52 17.62 -16.91
C ARG A 7 -12.13 18.10 -16.51
N ARG A 8 -11.47 18.87 -17.37
CA ARG A 8 -10.14 19.45 -17.10
C ARG A 8 -10.18 20.42 -15.95
N GLU A 9 -11.18 21.30 -15.92
CA GLU A 9 -11.37 22.25 -14.84
C GLU A 9 -11.57 21.54 -13.50
N ILE A 10 -12.52 20.60 -13.43
CA ILE A 10 -12.82 19.85 -12.20
C ILE A 10 -11.61 19.00 -11.77
N LEU A 11 -11.00 18.29 -12.71
CA LEU A 11 -9.88 17.40 -12.41
C LEU A 11 -8.64 18.19 -11.98
N GLY A 12 -8.29 19.26 -12.69
CA GLY A 12 -7.11 20.09 -12.41
C GLY A 12 -7.24 20.93 -11.16
N SER A 13 -8.36 21.65 -10.99
CA SER A 13 -8.51 22.61 -9.89
C SER A 13 -9.00 21.98 -8.58
N ARG A 14 -9.87 20.96 -8.63
CA ARG A 14 -10.52 20.39 -7.44
C ARG A 14 -9.98 19.02 -7.06
N LEU A 15 -9.92 18.09 -8.01
CA LEU A 15 -9.62 16.69 -7.72
C LEU A 15 -8.14 16.37 -7.68
N ALA A 16 -7.31 17.04 -8.47
CA ALA A 16 -5.85 16.89 -8.41
C ALA A 16 -5.38 17.14 -6.98
N LEU A 17 -6.00 18.12 -6.27
CA LEU A 17 -6.08 18.32 -4.81
C LEU A 17 -5.90 17.03 -3.97
N SER A 18 -6.68 16.02 -4.31
CA SER A 18 -6.81 14.77 -3.56
C SER A 18 -5.94 13.63 -4.13
N ILE A 19 -5.28 13.92 -5.24
CA ILE A 19 -4.19 13.28 -5.97
C ILE A 19 -2.94 12.90 -5.15
N ARG A 20 -2.79 11.68 -4.61
CA ARG A 20 -1.50 11.24 -4.00
C ARG A 20 -0.45 10.85 -5.05
N PHE A 21 -0.10 11.76 -5.97
CA PHE A 21 0.92 11.53 -6.99
C PHE A 21 2.27 11.04 -6.44
N PRO A 22 2.79 11.54 -5.31
CA PRO A 22 4.06 11.07 -4.75
C PRO A 22 4.08 9.59 -4.35
N PHE A 23 2.92 8.95 -4.20
CA PHE A 23 2.79 7.52 -3.88
C PHE A 23 2.47 6.65 -5.10
N MET A 24 2.37 7.23 -6.29
CA MET A 24 2.24 6.47 -7.54
C MET A 24 3.58 5.86 -7.99
N THR A 25 3.53 4.80 -8.79
CA THR A 25 4.71 4.25 -9.47
C THR A 25 5.10 5.13 -10.66
N CYS A 26 6.36 5.09 -11.11
CA CYS A 26 6.81 5.86 -12.28
C CYS A 26 5.98 5.54 -13.54
N ARG A 27 5.57 4.28 -13.72
CA ARG A 27 4.67 3.88 -14.81
C ARG A 27 3.31 4.60 -14.75
N LYS A 28 2.75 4.78 -13.56
CA LYS A 28 1.49 5.51 -13.35
C LYS A 28 1.68 7.02 -13.58
N LEU A 29 2.78 7.60 -13.09
CA LEU A 29 3.10 9.02 -13.32
C LEU A 29 3.27 9.33 -14.82
N LYS A 30 3.93 8.45 -15.59
CA LYS A 30 3.98 8.60 -17.06
C LYS A 30 2.60 8.62 -17.71
N LYS A 31 1.65 7.82 -17.23
CA LYS A 31 0.26 7.83 -17.72
C LYS A 31 -0.49 9.13 -17.39
N VAL A 32 -0.13 9.81 -16.30
CA VAL A 32 -0.71 11.11 -15.94
C VAL A 32 -0.32 12.17 -16.98
N LEU A 33 0.94 12.17 -17.46
CA LEU A 33 1.42 13.10 -18.49
C LEU A 33 0.70 12.95 -19.84
N THR A 34 0.21 11.75 -20.14
CA THR A 34 -0.50 11.44 -21.39
C THR A 34 -2.02 11.46 -21.23
N CYS A 35 -2.54 11.89 -20.09
CA CYS A 35 -3.98 11.89 -19.82
C CYS A 35 -4.66 13.11 -20.46
N SER A 36 -5.66 12.87 -21.31
CA SER A 36 -6.42 13.92 -22.02
C SER A 36 -7.19 14.86 -21.09
N ASP A 37 -7.47 14.42 -19.86
CA ASP A 37 -8.26 15.13 -18.86
C ASP A 37 -7.42 16.06 -17.99
N PHE A 38 -6.09 15.99 -18.11
CA PHE A 38 -5.20 16.97 -17.54
C PHE A 38 -4.71 17.92 -18.63
N GLU A 39 -4.66 19.20 -18.30
CA GLU A 39 -3.82 20.13 -19.05
C GLU A 39 -2.36 19.76 -18.86
N HIS A 40 -1.59 19.83 -19.95
CA HIS A 40 -0.21 19.34 -19.96
C HIS A 40 0.68 20.05 -18.93
N GLU A 41 0.49 21.36 -18.76
CA GLU A 41 1.23 22.16 -17.77
C GLU A 41 0.93 21.70 -16.34
N ILE A 42 -0.35 21.50 -16.01
CA ILE A 42 -0.78 21.02 -14.68
C ILE A 42 -0.25 19.60 -14.43
N ALA A 43 -0.38 18.70 -15.41
CA ALA A 43 0.11 17.33 -15.31
C ALA A 43 1.63 17.29 -15.05
N SER A 44 2.38 18.09 -15.80
CA SER A 44 3.84 18.18 -15.72
C SER A 44 4.27 18.70 -14.35
N LYS A 45 3.64 19.77 -13.86
CA LYS A 45 3.89 20.32 -12.52
C LYS A 45 3.66 19.27 -11.43
N LEU A 46 2.51 18.60 -11.43
CA LEU A 46 2.15 17.58 -10.42
C LEU A 46 3.10 16.37 -10.45
N VAL A 47 3.52 15.94 -11.64
CA VAL A 47 4.46 14.82 -11.79
C VAL A 47 5.86 15.21 -11.33
N LEU A 48 6.33 16.42 -11.66
CA LEU A 48 7.62 16.92 -11.18
C LEU A 48 7.65 17.05 -9.66
N GLU A 49 6.63 17.65 -9.05
CA GLU A 49 6.50 17.73 -7.58
C GLU A 49 6.54 16.33 -6.93
N ALA A 50 5.85 15.35 -7.52
CA ALA A 50 5.86 13.96 -7.05
C ALA A 50 7.25 13.31 -7.17
N LEU A 51 7.98 13.58 -8.24
CA LEU A 51 9.33 13.05 -8.45
C LEU A 51 10.35 13.70 -7.50
N PHE A 52 10.26 15.01 -7.29
CA PHE A 52 11.09 15.72 -6.30
C PHE A 52 10.86 15.16 -4.91
N PHE A 53 9.61 15.03 -4.47
CA PHE A 53 9.30 14.41 -3.17
C PHE A 53 9.90 13.01 -3.03
N LYS A 54 9.79 12.16 -4.08
CA LYS A 54 10.37 10.81 -4.06
C LYS A 54 11.90 10.80 -3.99
N ALA A 55 12.56 11.82 -4.53
CA ALA A 55 14.02 11.96 -4.50
C ALA A 55 14.54 12.51 -3.15
N GLU A 56 13.69 13.15 -2.36
CA GLU A 56 14.05 13.66 -1.04
C GLU A 56 14.41 12.55 -0.04
N ALA A 57 15.29 12.89 0.91
CA ALA A 57 15.66 11.96 1.98
C ALA A 57 14.47 11.64 2.91
N PRO A 58 14.41 10.45 3.53
CA PRO A 58 13.25 10.04 4.35
C PRO A 58 12.91 10.96 5.53
N HIS A 59 13.88 11.70 6.07
CA HIS A 59 13.63 12.69 7.13
C HIS A 59 12.99 13.98 6.58
N ARG A 60 13.36 14.41 5.36
CA ARG A 60 12.77 15.57 4.69
C ARG A 60 11.35 15.27 4.21
N GLN A 61 11.13 14.08 3.65
CA GLN A 61 9.77 13.61 3.32
C GLN A 61 8.84 13.66 4.54
N ARG A 62 9.34 13.25 5.72
CA ARG A 62 8.59 13.33 6.98
C ARG A 62 8.33 14.77 7.42
N SER A 63 9.31 15.66 7.30
CA SER A 63 9.14 17.09 7.60
C SER A 63 8.07 17.73 6.71
N LEU A 64 8.15 17.52 5.40
CA LEU A 64 7.19 18.03 4.43
C LEU A 64 5.77 17.49 4.67
N ALA A 65 5.65 16.22 5.06
CA ALA A 65 4.36 15.63 5.42
C ALA A 65 3.80 16.14 6.77
N ALA A 66 4.64 16.68 7.64
CA ALA A 66 4.28 17.18 8.97
C ALA A 66 3.95 18.69 9.01
N GLU A 67 4.25 19.45 7.95
CA GLU A 67 3.85 20.85 7.85
C GLU A 67 2.31 20.99 7.92
N GLU A 68 1.79 22.12 8.43
CA GLU A 68 0.36 22.27 8.80
C GLU A 68 -0.56 22.79 7.66
N SER A 69 -0.08 22.89 6.42
CA SER A 69 -0.94 23.25 5.29
C SER A 69 -1.89 22.08 4.92
N ALA A 70 -3.08 22.08 5.54
CA ALA A 70 -4.00 20.94 5.58
C ALA A 70 -4.46 20.36 4.22
N SER A 71 -4.41 21.15 3.14
CA SER A 71 -4.84 20.71 1.79
C SER A 71 -3.72 20.07 0.96
N LEU A 72 -2.50 20.60 1.01
CA LEU A 72 -1.34 20.08 0.26
C LEU A 72 -0.72 18.86 0.95
N ASN A 73 -0.67 18.86 2.29
CA ASN A 73 0.04 17.82 3.04
C ASN A 73 -0.67 16.47 3.06
N ARG A 74 -2.00 16.44 2.88
CA ARG A 74 -2.75 15.19 2.68
C ARG A 74 -2.27 14.38 1.48
N ARG A 75 -1.64 15.01 0.48
CA ARG A 75 -1.07 14.33 -0.70
C ARG A 75 0.30 13.70 -0.41
N LEU A 76 1.04 14.28 0.53
CA LEU A 76 2.39 13.87 0.94
C LEU A 76 2.36 12.81 2.05
N ILE A 77 1.18 12.57 2.64
CA ILE A 77 0.97 11.50 3.61
C ILE A 77 0.51 10.22 2.91
N GLU A 78 1.22 9.13 3.20
CA GLU A 78 0.84 7.79 2.77
C GLU A 78 -0.54 7.44 3.34
N ARG A 79 -1.43 6.89 2.51
CA ARG A 79 -2.79 6.59 2.96
C ARG A 79 -2.74 5.46 4.00
N ALA A 80 -3.28 5.73 5.19
CA ALA A 80 -3.56 4.69 6.17
C ALA A 80 -4.73 3.82 5.65
N TYR A 81 -4.41 2.67 5.07
CA TYR A 81 -5.42 1.68 4.70
C TYR A 81 -5.74 0.83 5.93
N LYS A 82 -7.03 0.54 6.15
CA LYS A 82 -7.47 -0.45 7.16
C LYS A 82 -6.79 -1.82 6.91
N TYR A 83 -6.59 -2.15 5.63
CA TYR A 83 -5.92 -3.35 5.16
C TYR A 83 -4.63 -2.98 4.42
N ARG A 84 -3.50 -3.53 4.87
CA ARG A 84 -2.17 -3.24 4.32
C ARG A 84 -2.00 -3.79 2.90
N PRO A 85 -1.60 -2.97 1.92
CA PRO A 85 -1.21 -3.48 0.61
C PRO A 85 -0.07 -4.50 0.76
N VAL A 86 -0.11 -5.54 -0.08
CA VAL A 86 0.96 -6.55 -0.20
C VAL A 86 1.51 -6.53 -1.62
N LYS A 87 2.79 -6.90 -1.77
CA LYS A 87 3.37 -7.14 -3.09
C LYS A 87 3.26 -8.63 -3.37
N VAL A 88 2.69 -9.00 -4.51
CA VAL A 88 2.50 -10.38 -4.93
C VAL A 88 3.31 -10.62 -6.18
N VAL A 89 4.11 -11.68 -6.18
CA VAL A 89 4.83 -12.19 -7.36
C VAL A 89 4.25 -13.56 -7.67
N GLU A 90 3.55 -13.68 -8.79
CA GLU A 90 2.83 -14.90 -9.19
C GLU A 90 3.67 -15.71 -10.19
N PHE A 91 3.58 -17.04 -10.09
CA PHE A 91 4.20 -17.98 -11.01
C PHE A 91 3.16 -19.03 -11.41
N GLU A 92 3.02 -19.27 -12.72
CA GLU A 92 2.05 -20.22 -13.25
C GLU A 92 2.62 -21.64 -13.38
N LEU A 93 3.94 -21.75 -13.55
CA LEU A 93 4.65 -23.01 -13.79
C LEU A 93 5.72 -23.27 -12.70
N PRO A 94 5.99 -24.54 -12.35
CA PRO A 94 5.33 -25.77 -12.82
C PRO A 94 3.93 -26.00 -12.20
N ARG A 95 3.56 -25.21 -11.19
CA ARG A 95 2.23 -25.17 -10.56
C ARG A 95 1.93 -23.72 -10.14
N PRO A 96 0.66 -23.32 -9.99
CA PRO A 96 0.31 -22.01 -9.47
C PRO A 96 0.92 -21.80 -8.09
N GLN A 97 1.79 -20.81 -7.96
CA GLN A 97 2.42 -20.41 -6.70
C GLN A 97 2.60 -18.89 -6.68
N CYS A 98 2.69 -18.30 -5.50
CA CYS A 98 2.98 -16.88 -5.38
C CYS A 98 3.89 -16.60 -4.17
N VAL A 99 4.69 -15.55 -4.28
CA VAL A 99 5.45 -14.99 -3.16
C VAL A 99 4.80 -13.67 -2.76
N VAL A 100 4.38 -13.58 -1.50
CA VAL A 100 3.68 -12.42 -0.95
C VAL A 100 4.55 -11.71 0.06
N TYR A 101 4.79 -10.42 -0.15
CA TYR A 101 5.54 -9.57 0.77
C TYR A 101 4.61 -8.64 1.53
N LEU A 102 4.60 -8.80 2.85
CA LEU A 102 4.02 -7.86 3.81
C LEU A 102 5.15 -7.08 4.48
N ASP A 103 5.34 -5.83 4.03
CA ASP A 103 6.33 -4.93 4.61
C ASP A 103 5.73 -4.22 5.83
N LEU A 104 6.34 -4.39 7.01
CA LEU A 104 6.01 -3.65 8.23
C LEU A 104 7.21 -2.84 8.70
N LYS A 105 6.98 -1.57 9.04
CA LYS A 105 7.99 -0.70 9.66
C LYS A 105 8.16 -1.06 11.14
N ARG A 106 9.31 -0.70 11.72
CA ARG A 106 9.61 -1.01 13.13
C ARG A 106 8.56 -0.41 14.08
N GLU A 107 8.09 0.80 13.78
CA GLU A 107 7.08 1.49 14.58
C GLU A 107 5.72 0.78 14.49
N GLU A 108 5.41 0.19 13.34
CA GLU A 108 4.17 -0.56 13.10
C GLU A 108 4.19 -1.89 13.84
N CYS A 109 5.34 -2.58 13.86
CA CYS A 109 5.53 -3.78 14.70
C CYS A 109 5.43 -3.44 16.19
N ALA A 110 6.04 -2.34 16.63
CA ALA A 110 5.95 -1.89 18.02
C ALA A 110 4.49 -1.58 18.43
N GLY A 111 3.71 -0.98 17.52
CA GLY A 111 2.28 -0.70 17.72
C GLY A 111 1.39 -1.94 17.80
N LEU A 112 1.90 -3.14 17.52
CA LEU A 112 1.16 -4.39 17.76
C LEU A 112 1.12 -4.74 19.26
N PHE A 113 2.04 -4.25 20.08
CA PHE A 113 2.03 -4.58 21.50
C PHE A 113 0.89 -3.84 22.23
N PRO A 114 0.18 -4.48 23.18
CA PRO A 114 0.30 -5.90 23.59
C PRO A 114 -0.63 -6.86 22.84
N SER A 115 -1.62 -6.35 22.09
CA SER A 115 -2.70 -7.15 21.48
C SER A 115 -3.19 -6.64 20.12
N GLY A 116 -2.43 -5.71 19.52
CA GLY A 116 -2.70 -5.12 18.22
C GLY A 116 -2.57 -6.12 17.06
N ARG A 117 -3.25 -5.78 15.96
CA ARG A 117 -3.36 -6.61 14.76
C ARG A 117 -3.27 -5.76 13.51
N VAL A 118 -2.62 -6.31 12.48
CA VAL A 118 -2.55 -5.75 11.14
C VAL A 118 -3.00 -6.81 10.16
N TYR A 119 -3.88 -6.44 9.24
CA TYR A 119 -4.42 -7.30 8.19
C TYR A 119 -3.94 -6.80 6.83
N SER A 120 -3.61 -7.69 5.91
CA SER A 120 -3.33 -7.32 4.53
C SER A 120 -4.62 -7.16 3.72
N GLN A 121 -4.50 -6.53 2.55
CA GLN A 121 -5.46 -6.67 1.47
C GLN A 121 -5.47 -8.13 0.99
N ALA A 122 -6.59 -8.54 0.40
CA ALA A 122 -6.70 -9.87 -0.18
C ALA A 122 -5.81 -10.01 -1.42
N PHE A 123 -5.19 -11.17 -1.57
CA PHE A 123 -4.52 -11.64 -2.78
C PHE A 123 -5.13 -12.97 -3.21
N HIS A 124 -4.88 -13.41 -4.44
CA HIS A 124 -5.52 -14.60 -4.98
C HIS A 124 -4.49 -15.62 -5.46
N LEU A 125 -4.79 -16.90 -5.23
CA LEU A 125 -4.03 -18.03 -5.77
C LEU A 125 -5.03 -19.08 -6.25
N GLY A 126 -4.96 -19.47 -7.52
CA GLY A 126 -5.90 -20.44 -8.09
C GLY A 126 -7.38 -20.01 -8.01
N GLY A 127 -7.65 -18.70 -8.04
CA GLY A 127 -9.01 -18.14 -7.89
C GLY A 127 -9.52 -18.05 -6.45
N GLN A 128 -8.79 -18.60 -5.47
CA GLN A 128 -9.10 -18.52 -4.05
C GLN A 128 -8.46 -17.27 -3.43
N GLY A 129 -9.24 -16.53 -2.65
CA GLY A 129 -8.78 -15.33 -1.94
C GLY A 129 -8.10 -15.68 -0.62
N PHE A 130 -6.99 -15.00 -0.32
CA PHE A 130 -6.19 -15.13 0.89
C PHE A 130 -5.82 -13.75 1.44
N PHE A 131 -5.47 -13.69 2.72
CA PHE A 131 -4.91 -12.51 3.36
C PHE A 131 -3.89 -12.91 4.42
N LEU A 132 -2.93 -12.02 4.69
CA LEU A 132 -1.99 -12.16 5.80
C LEU A 132 -2.51 -11.38 7.00
N SER A 133 -2.26 -11.90 8.21
CA SER A 133 -2.43 -11.12 9.44
C SER A 133 -1.21 -11.24 10.33
N ALA A 134 -0.76 -10.11 10.85
CA ALA A 134 0.30 -10.00 11.83
C ALA A 134 -0.28 -9.51 13.15
N HIS A 135 0.09 -10.12 14.27
CA HIS A 135 -0.39 -9.70 15.57
C HIS A 135 0.63 -9.93 16.69
N CYS A 136 0.48 -9.20 17.78
CA CYS A 136 1.12 -9.57 19.03
C CYS A 136 0.28 -10.69 19.65
N ASN A 137 0.84 -11.90 19.68
CA ASN A 137 0.22 -13.04 20.35
C ASN A 137 0.78 -13.15 21.75
N MET A 138 -0.06 -13.55 22.70
CA MET A 138 0.37 -13.82 24.06
C MET A 138 0.22 -15.32 24.31
N ASP A 139 1.32 -15.98 24.65
CA ASP A 139 1.25 -17.36 25.11
C ASP A 139 0.64 -17.37 26.52
N GLN A 140 -0.53 -18.01 26.66
CA GLN A 140 -1.27 -18.06 27.92
C GLN A 140 -0.52 -18.83 29.01
N GLN A 141 0.41 -19.72 28.65
CA GLN A 141 1.16 -20.51 29.63
C GLN A 141 2.40 -19.77 30.15
N SER A 142 3.15 -19.11 29.27
CA SER A 142 4.40 -18.44 29.64
C SER A 142 4.27 -16.94 29.88
N SER A 143 3.12 -16.33 29.56
CA SER A 143 2.89 -14.87 29.59
C SER A 143 3.85 -14.07 28.71
N PHE A 144 4.54 -14.70 27.77
CA PHE A 144 5.38 -13.99 26.80
C PHE A 144 4.57 -13.50 25.61
N HIS A 145 4.94 -12.31 25.13
CA HIS A 145 4.42 -11.74 23.89
C HIS A 145 5.35 -12.11 22.73
N CYS A 146 4.76 -12.61 21.64
CA CYS A 146 5.48 -12.92 20.41
C CYS A 146 4.82 -12.27 19.18
N PHE A 147 5.61 -12.10 18.13
CA PHE A 147 5.09 -11.69 16.83
C PHE A 147 4.53 -12.92 16.11
N GLY A 148 3.23 -12.96 15.89
CA GLY A 148 2.56 -14.01 15.15
C GLY A 148 2.22 -13.57 13.72
N LEU A 149 2.46 -14.45 12.74
CA LEU A 149 2.13 -14.26 11.33
C LEU A 149 1.23 -15.41 10.85
N PHE A 150 0.12 -15.08 10.20
CA PHE A 150 -0.93 -16.03 9.83
C PHE A 150 -1.38 -15.81 8.39
N LEU A 151 -1.71 -16.91 7.72
CA LEU A 151 -2.35 -16.94 6.41
C LEU A 151 -3.82 -17.28 6.62
N GLY A 152 -4.70 -16.34 6.32
CA GLY A 152 -6.14 -16.52 6.30
C GLY A 152 -6.64 -16.78 4.90
N MET A 153 -7.63 -17.66 4.76
CA MET A 153 -8.37 -17.88 3.54
C MET A 153 -9.71 -17.14 3.60
N GLN A 154 -10.07 -16.41 2.55
CA GLN A 154 -11.36 -15.74 2.44
C GLN A 154 -12.42 -16.78 2.02
N GLU A 155 -13.40 -17.06 2.86
CA GLU A 155 -14.39 -18.12 2.59
C GLU A 155 -15.07 -17.96 1.22
N LYS A 156 -15.08 -19.04 0.43
CA LYS A 156 -16.05 -19.27 -0.65
C LYS A 156 -16.31 -20.76 -0.85
N GLY A 157 -17.41 -21.24 -0.27
CA GLY A 157 -18.08 -22.47 -0.67
C GLY A 157 -17.52 -23.78 -0.10
N SER A 158 -18.24 -24.87 -0.39
CA SER A 158 -18.08 -26.21 0.19
C SER A 158 -16.90 -27.04 -0.37
N VAL A 159 -15.94 -26.41 -1.05
CA VAL A 159 -14.85 -27.11 -1.74
C VAL A 159 -13.57 -27.05 -0.90
N SER A 160 -12.92 -28.20 -0.71
CA SER A 160 -11.62 -28.26 -0.03
C SER A 160 -10.52 -27.71 -0.93
N PHE A 161 -9.70 -26.80 -0.38
CA PHE A 161 -8.56 -26.19 -1.08
C PHE A 161 -7.29 -26.41 -0.25
N GLY A 162 -6.32 -27.11 -0.83
CA GLY A 162 -5.01 -27.37 -0.19
C GLY A 162 -3.98 -26.33 -0.63
N VAL A 163 -3.20 -25.81 0.32
CA VAL A 163 -2.09 -24.87 0.05
C VAL A 163 -0.90 -25.25 0.90
N ASP A 164 0.23 -25.45 0.23
CA ASP A 164 1.53 -25.46 0.87
C ASP A 164 2.02 -24.02 1.03
N TYR A 165 2.38 -23.63 2.24
CA TYR A 165 2.88 -22.28 2.52
C TYR A 165 4.09 -22.31 3.45
N GLU A 166 4.96 -21.33 3.28
CA GLU A 166 6.13 -21.11 4.12
C GLU A 166 6.19 -19.63 4.51
N PHE A 167 6.48 -19.37 5.78
CA PHE A 167 6.76 -18.02 6.26
C PHE A 167 8.25 -17.77 6.37
N SER A 168 8.67 -16.59 5.93
CA SER A 168 10.04 -16.10 6.07
C SER A 168 10.01 -14.64 6.50
N ALA A 169 10.96 -14.25 7.35
CA ALA A 169 11.11 -12.88 7.81
C ALA A 169 12.51 -12.37 7.48
N ARG A 170 12.61 -11.10 7.09
CA ARG A 170 13.87 -10.40 6.90
C ARG A 170 13.79 -9.01 7.52
N SER A 171 14.80 -8.64 8.30
CA SER A 171 15.01 -7.27 8.74
C SER A 171 15.99 -6.57 7.79
N LYS A 172 15.76 -5.29 7.51
CA LYS A 172 16.82 -4.46 6.96
C LYS A 172 17.68 -3.97 8.13
N PRO A 173 19.02 -4.00 8.02
CA PRO A 173 19.87 -3.35 9.01
C PRO A 173 19.51 -1.86 9.09
N ALA A 174 19.60 -1.31 10.30
CA ALA A 174 19.27 0.08 10.63
C ALA A 174 20.25 1.06 9.96
#